data_AF-A0A2H0MJB8-F1
#
_entry.id   AF-A0A2H0MJB8-F1
#
_cell.length_a   1.000
_cell.length_b   1.000
_cell.length_c   1.000
_cell.angle_alpha   90.00
_cell.angle_beta   90.00
_cell.angle_gamma   90.00
#
_symmetry.space_group_name_H-M   'P 1'
#
loop_
_entity.id
_entity.type
_entity.pdbx_description
1 polymer ?
#
loop_
_entity_poly.entity_id
_entity_poly.type
_entity_poly.pdbx_seq_one_letter_code
_entity_poly.pdbx_strand_id
1 'polypeptide(L)'
;MPIEPGSDQERLMLGRWIKAGQDLIVGSSALGESYLDPKVVRPPDIAKKSEDYVKYDHEVAVKLPHLKGRFRWDLEKYFRDRYGPYLPKD
;
A
#
# COMPACT_ATOMS: atom_id res chain seq x y z
N MET A 1 8.46 -1.31 -15.33
CA MET A 1 8.97 0.07 -15.47
C MET A 1 8.44 0.90 -14.31
N PRO A 2 9.25 1.79 -13.72
CA PRO A 2 8.78 2.72 -12.71
C PRO A 2 7.66 3.62 -13.27
N ILE A 3 6.67 3.91 -12.46
CA ILE A 3 5.59 4.86 -12.77
C ILE A 3 6.12 6.28 -12.55
N GLU A 4 5.73 7.19 -13.43
CA GLU A 4 6.13 8.59 -13.35
C GLU A 4 5.48 9.30 -12.15
N PRO A 5 6.27 10.04 -11.34
CA PRO A 5 5.76 10.81 -10.21
C PRO A 5 4.67 11.81 -10.61
N GLY A 6 3.55 11.81 -9.88
CA GLY A 6 2.44 12.73 -10.16
C GLY A 6 1.53 12.33 -11.32
N SER A 7 1.80 11.22 -12.00
CA SER A 7 0.92 10.71 -13.06
C SER A 7 -0.41 10.18 -12.52
N ASP A 8 -1.40 10.02 -13.40
CA ASP A 8 -2.65 9.32 -13.06
C ASP A 8 -2.42 7.85 -12.68
N GLN A 9 -1.38 7.22 -13.24
CA GLN A 9 -1.01 5.84 -12.88
C GLN A 9 -0.51 5.76 -11.44
N GLU A 10 0.25 6.76 -10.98
CA GLU A 10 0.66 6.85 -9.57
C GLU A 10 -0.55 7.01 -8.68
N ARG A 11 -1.45 7.95 -9.01
CA ARG A 11 -2.70 8.16 -8.26
C ARG A 11 -3.47 6.86 -8.12
N LEU A 12 -3.71 6.14 -9.21
CA LEU A 12 -4.46 4.88 -9.16
C LEU A 12 -3.74 3.79 -8.35
N MET A 13 -2.43 3.63 -8.56
CA MET A 13 -1.63 2.60 -7.88
C MET A 13 -1.52 2.87 -6.38
N LEU A 14 -1.14 4.09 -6.00
CA LEU A 14 -1.00 4.48 -4.60
C LEU A 14 -2.35 4.45 -3.88
N GLY A 15 -3.42 4.93 -4.52
CA GLY A 15 -4.76 4.89 -3.95
C GLY A 15 -5.25 3.47 -3.70
N ARG A 16 -4.99 2.54 -4.61
CA ARG A 16 -5.28 1.11 -4.43
C ARG A 16 -4.45 0.49 -3.32
N TRP A 17 -3.16 0.84 -3.22
CA TRP A 17 -2.30 0.38 -2.13
C TRP A 17 -2.80 0.84 -0.75
N ILE A 18 -3.18 2.11 -0.61
CA ILE A 18 -3.75 2.65 0.63
C ILE A 18 -5.03 1.88 0.99
N LYS A 19 -5.95 1.73 0.02
CA LYS A 19 -7.25 1.06 0.23
C LYS A 19 -7.08 -0.42 0.59
N ALA A 20 -6.20 -1.14 -0.12
CA ALA A 20 -5.96 -2.56 0.10
C ALA A 20 -5.34 -2.84 1.48
N GLY A 21 -4.63 -1.87 2.07
CA GLY A 21 -4.03 -2.00 3.39
C GLY A 21 -5.00 -1.77 4.56
N GLN A 22 -6.22 -1.31 4.30
CA GLN A 22 -7.23 -1.06 5.34
C GLN A 22 -7.69 -2.37 5.96
N ASP A 23 -7.87 -2.36 7.29
CA ASP A 23 -8.36 -3.50 8.09
C ASP A 23 -7.52 -4.79 8.00
N LEU A 24 -6.24 -4.68 7.61
CA LEU A 24 -5.30 -5.80 7.57
C LEU A 24 -4.35 -5.85 8.76
N ILE A 25 -3.98 -7.07 9.16
CA ILE A 25 -3.03 -7.33 10.25
C ILE A 25 -1.66 -7.70 9.66
N VAL A 26 -0.89 -6.67 9.33
CA VAL A 26 0.47 -6.77 8.77
C VAL A 26 1.47 -6.01 9.63
N GLY A 27 2.72 -6.50 9.64
CA GLY A 27 3.84 -5.83 10.28
C GLY A 27 4.47 -4.80 9.34
N SER A 28 5.03 -3.74 9.91
CA SER A 28 5.45 -2.51 9.22
C SER A 28 4.27 -1.76 8.56
N SER A 29 4.43 -0.45 8.46
CA SER A 29 3.50 0.42 7.72
C SER A 29 4.21 1.22 6.63
N ALA A 30 5.48 0.93 6.38
CA ALA A 30 6.25 1.57 5.32
C ALA A 30 6.05 0.82 3.98
N LEU A 31 5.92 1.58 2.90
CA LEU A 31 5.72 1.02 1.56
C LEU A 31 6.90 0.12 1.15
N GLY A 32 6.61 -1.12 0.80
CA GLY A 32 7.57 -2.14 0.39
C GLY A 32 8.26 -2.88 1.53
N GLU A 33 7.81 -2.67 2.76
CA GLU A 33 8.37 -3.31 3.96
C GLU A 33 7.33 -4.13 4.73
N SER A 34 6.12 -4.28 4.19
CA SER A 34 5.07 -5.06 4.84
C SER A 34 5.49 -6.52 4.96
N TYR A 35 5.18 -7.14 6.10
CA TYR A 35 5.45 -8.57 6.33
C TYR A 35 4.37 -9.22 7.21
N LEU A 36 4.35 -10.56 7.21
CA LEU A 36 3.50 -11.34 8.11
C LEU A 36 4.32 -11.85 9.29
N ASP A 37 4.01 -11.35 10.49
CA ASP A 37 4.57 -11.94 11.71
C ASP A 37 4.01 -13.37 11.89
N PRO A 38 4.87 -14.41 11.97
CA PRO A 38 4.45 -15.80 12.14
C PRO A 38 3.85 -16.08 13.53
N LYS A 39 4.04 -15.19 14.51
CA LYS A 39 3.48 -15.32 15.87
C LYS A 39 2.04 -14.83 15.96
N VAL A 40 1.56 -14.10 14.96
CA VAL A 40 0.20 -13.55 14.95
C VAL A 40 -0.75 -14.54 14.29
N VAL A 41 -1.70 -15.06 15.06
CA VAL A 41 -2.79 -15.89 14.54
C VAL A 41 -3.80 -15.00 13.84
N ARG A 42 -4.10 -15.31 12.57
CA ARG A 42 -5.05 -14.57 11.73
C ARG A 42 -6.21 -15.50 11.33
N PRO A 43 -7.45 -15.01 11.28
CA PRO A 43 -8.55 -15.71 10.63
C PRO A 43 -8.18 -16.08 9.18
N PRO A 44 -8.62 -17.22 8.62
CA PRO A 44 -8.20 -17.67 7.29
C PRO A 44 -8.45 -16.66 6.16
N ASP A 45 -9.56 -15.93 6.22
CA ASP A 45 -9.92 -14.88 5.27
C ASP A 45 -9.00 -13.66 5.37
N ILE A 46 -8.61 -13.27 6.58
CA ILE A 46 -7.65 -12.19 6.84
C ILE A 46 -6.23 -12.62 6.48
N ALA A 47 -5.86 -13.87 6.73
CA ALA A 47 -4.55 -14.42 6.40
C ALA A 47 -4.29 -14.31 4.89
N LYS A 48 -5.24 -14.78 4.07
CA LYS A 48 -5.13 -14.71 2.62
C LYS A 48 -5.03 -13.28 2.10
N LYS A 49 -5.89 -12.38 2.58
CA LYS A 49 -5.83 -10.94 2.22
C LYS A 49 -4.50 -10.30 2.62
N SER A 50 -3.97 -10.66 3.79
CA SER A 50 -2.70 -10.14 4.29
C SER A 50 -1.51 -10.64 3.45
N GLU A 51 -1.50 -11.90 3.03
CA GLU A 51 -0.50 -12.44 2.11
C GLU A 51 -0.51 -11.74 0.76
N ASP A 52 -1.71 -11.54 0.20
CA ASP A 52 -1.88 -10.90 -1.10
C ASP A 52 -1.50 -9.41 -1.01
N TYR A 53 -1.83 -8.74 0.10
CA TYR A 53 -1.39 -7.37 0.37
C TYR A 53 0.13 -7.25 0.51
N VAL A 54 0.80 -8.14 1.24
CA VAL A 54 2.26 -8.10 1.38
C VAL A 54 2.94 -8.25 0.01
N LYS A 55 2.47 -9.15 -0.84
CA LYS A 55 3.00 -9.28 -2.21
C LYS A 55 2.76 -7.99 -3.02
N TYR A 56 1.56 -7.43 -2.91
CA TYR A 56 1.20 -6.20 -3.60
C TYR A 56 2.00 -5.00 -3.11
N ASP A 57 2.26 -4.87 -1.82
CA ASP A 57 3.09 -3.82 -1.22
C ASP A 57 4.50 -3.79 -1.81
N HIS A 58 5.13 -4.96 -1.94
CA HIS A 58 6.46 -5.08 -2.53
C HIS A 58 6.45 -4.76 -4.04
N GLU A 59 5.40 -5.15 -4.76
CA GLU A 59 5.22 -4.79 -6.16
C GLU A 59 5.03 -3.28 -6.35
N VAL A 60 4.22 -2.64 -5.51
CA VAL A 60 3.99 -1.19 -5.54
C VAL A 60 5.29 -0.44 -5.26
N ALA A 61 6.11 -0.91 -4.33
CA ALA A 61 7.41 -0.31 -4.06
C ALA A 61 8.40 -0.40 -5.24
N VAL A 62 8.31 -1.44 -6.08
CA VAL A 62 9.08 -1.54 -7.33
C VAL A 62 8.56 -0.55 -8.38
N LYS A 63 7.24 -0.36 -8.44
CA LYS A 63 6.58 0.55 -9.39
C LYS A 63 6.70 2.02 -8.99
N LEU A 64 6.73 2.32 -7.69
CA LEU A 64 6.82 3.66 -7.12
C LEU A 64 8.06 3.79 -6.21
N PRO A 65 9.29 3.64 -6.77
CA PRO A 65 10.50 3.58 -5.97
C PRO A 65 10.79 4.86 -5.17
N HIS A 66 10.29 6.01 -5.64
CA HIS A 66 10.44 7.30 -4.96
C HIS A 66 9.53 7.46 -3.72
N LEU A 67 8.58 6.53 -3.50
CA LEU A 67 7.72 6.47 -2.31
C LEU A 67 8.10 5.34 -1.36
N LYS A 68 9.04 4.46 -1.76
CA LYS A 68 9.46 3.30 -0.97
C LYS A 68 9.99 3.74 0.41
N GLY A 69 9.63 2.99 1.45
CA GLY A 69 10.04 3.26 2.83
C GLY A 69 9.26 4.39 3.53
N ARG A 70 8.38 5.10 2.82
CA ARG A 70 7.51 6.10 3.45
C ARG A 70 6.35 5.41 4.17
N PHE A 71 6.02 5.92 5.35
CA PHE A 71 4.93 5.38 6.17
C PHE A 71 3.57 5.65 5.53
N ARG A 72 2.62 4.73 5.76
CA ARG A 72 1.25 4.81 5.25
C ARG A 72 0.58 6.14 5.55
N TRP A 73 0.68 6.67 6.77
CA TRP A 73 0.07 7.95 7.13
C TRP A 73 0.66 9.14 6.34
N ASP A 74 1.95 9.11 6.02
CA ASP A 74 2.62 10.13 5.20
C ASP A 74 2.18 9.99 3.73
N LEU A 75 2.02 8.75 3.26
CA LEU A 75 1.51 8.46 1.91
C LEU A 75 0.02 8.81 1.74
N GLU A 76 -0.80 8.62 2.78
CA GLU A 76 -2.19 9.07 2.81
C GLU A 76 -2.30 10.59 2.76
N LYS A 77 -1.44 11.29 3.51
CA LYS A 77 -1.34 12.75 3.44
C LYS A 77 -0.88 13.20 2.06
N TYR A 78 0.20 12.62 1.54
CA TYR A 78 0.72 12.90 0.19
C TYR A 78 -0.36 12.70 -0.88
N PHE A 79 -1.11 11.59 -0.82
CA PHE A 79 -2.19 11.32 -1.74
C PHE A 79 -3.27 12.40 -1.66
N ARG A 80 -3.71 12.74 -0.44
CA ARG A 80 -4.75 13.74 -0.21
C ARG A 80 -4.36 15.12 -0.70
N ASP A 81 -3.14 15.55 -0.38
CA ASP A 81 -2.62 16.86 -0.75
C ASP A 81 -2.48 17.00 -2.28
N ARG A 82 -2.19 15.90 -2.98
CA ARG A 82 -1.94 15.91 -4.43
C ARG A 82 -3.17 15.59 -5.29
N TYR A 83 -4.04 14.70 -4.83
CA TYR A 83 -5.11 14.12 -5.65
C TYR A 83 -6.51 14.31 -5.05
N GLY A 84 -6.62 14.88 -3.85
CA GLY A 84 -7.86 15.05 -3.13
C GLY A 84 -8.21 13.86 -2.21
N PRO A 85 -9.32 13.95 -1.47
CA PRO A 85 -9.62 13.04 -0.37
C PRO A 85 -10.14 11.66 -0.80
N TYR A 86 -10.48 11.49 -2.09
CA TYR A 86 -11.18 10.30 -2.57
C TYR A 86 -10.20 9.27 -3.13
N LEU A 87 -10.13 8.12 -2.47
CA LEU A 87 -9.45 6.94 -3.01
C LEU A 87 -10.21 6.42 -4.26
N PRO A 88 -9.50 5.80 -5.22
CA PRO A 88 -10.13 5.25 -6.41
C PRO A 88 -11.21 4.22 -6.06
N LYS A 89 -12.30 4.25 -6.83
CA LYS A 89 -13.28 3.16 -6.86
C LYS A 89 -12.65 1.94 -7.52
N ASP A 90 -13.06 0.75 -7.08
CA ASP A 90 -12.50 -0.52 -7.58
C ASP A 90 -12.64 -0.63 -9.11
#